data_AF-A0A5J4P657-F1
#
_entry.id   AF-A0A5J4P657-F1
#
_cell.length_a   1.000
_cell.length_b   1.000
_cell.length_c   1.000
_cell.angle_alpha   90.00
_cell.angle_beta   90.00
_cell.angle_gamma   90.00
#
_symmetry.space_group_name_H-M   'P 1'
#
loop_
_entity.id
_entity.type
_entity.pdbx_description
1 polymer ?
#
loop_
_entity_poly.entity_id
_entity_poly.type
_entity_poly.pdbx_seq_one_letter_code
_entity_poly.pdbx_strand_id
1 'polypeptide(L)'
;LLEKTFTGEQIKVVSNQGWLQKEREGQKFGEQPIDVAGTVIALHTFYTVFKDEAYLAKQKTAFNWFLGNNHLHQIIYNPATGGCYDGLEENNINLNQGAESAVCYLIARLAMD
;
A
#
# COMPACT_ATOMS: atom_id res chain seq x y z
N LEU A 1 -7.62 12.85 -0.65
CA LEU A 1 -7.34 11.42 -0.86
C LEU A 1 -6.55 10.84 0.31
N LEU A 2 -5.40 11.43 0.69
CA LEU A 2 -4.60 10.95 1.84
C LEU A 2 -5.41 10.85 3.14
N GLU A 3 -6.29 11.80 3.43
CA GLU A 3 -7.21 11.74 4.58
C GLU A 3 -8.15 10.53 4.57
N LYS A 4 -8.49 10.00 3.39
CA LYS A 4 -9.36 8.83 3.23
C LYS A 4 -8.59 7.50 3.24
N THR A 5 -7.30 7.56 2.93
CA THR A 5 -6.45 6.38 2.68
C THR A 5 -5.43 6.16 3.79
N PHE A 6 -5.31 7.07 4.76
CA PHE A 6 -4.49 6.88 5.96
C PHE A 6 -5.37 6.96 7.18
N THR A 7 -5.48 5.86 7.92
CA THR A 7 -6.24 5.77 9.16
C THR A 7 -5.27 5.53 10.31
N GLY A 8 -4.97 6.59 11.07
CA GLY A 8 -3.95 6.54 12.12
C GLY A 8 -2.57 6.21 11.53
N GLU A 9 -1.98 5.11 11.99
CA GLU A 9 -0.64 4.64 11.59
C GLU A 9 -0.66 3.61 10.45
N GLN A 10 -1.80 3.42 9.78
CA GLN A 10 -1.96 2.47 8.68
C GLN A 10 -2.42 3.16 7.39
N ILE A 11 -2.01 2.60 6.26
CA ILE A 11 -2.64 2.87 4.98
C ILE A 11 -3.81 1.91 4.77
N LYS A 12 -4.92 2.42 4.23
CA LYS A 12 -6.05 1.67 3.71
C LYS A 12 -6.37 2.21 2.31
N VAL A 13 -5.86 1.53 1.29
CA VAL A 13 -6.07 1.94 -0.10
C VAL A 13 -7.53 1.77 -0.50
N VAL A 14 -7.90 2.37 -1.63
CA VAL A 14 -9.25 2.18 -2.17
C VAL A 14 -9.41 0.71 -2.55
N SER A 15 -10.46 0.09 -2.03
CA SER A 15 -10.81 -1.30 -2.31
C SER A 15 -10.97 -1.58 -3.80
N ASN A 16 -10.50 -2.74 -4.25
CA ASN A 16 -10.75 -3.26 -5.59
C ASN A 16 -12.16 -3.87 -5.76
N GLN A 17 -12.96 -3.98 -4.70
CA GLN A 17 -14.33 -4.53 -4.70
C GLN A 17 -15.37 -3.49 -5.16
N GLY A 18 -15.01 -2.62 -6.11
CA GLY A 18 -15.85 -1.58 -6.68
C GLY A 18 -15.17 -0.22 -6.79
N TRP A 19 -15.93 0.78 -7.24
CA TRP A 19 -15.41 2.13 -7.43
C TRP A 19 -15.75 3.03 -6.23
N LEU A 20 -14.77 3.76 -5.72
CA LEU A 20 -15.02 4.85 -4.77
C LEU A 20 -15.77 5.99 -5.48
N GLN A 21 -17.04 6.17 -5.13
CA GLN A 21 -17.86 7.27 -5.63
C GLN A 21 -17.75 8.49 -4.74
N LYS A 22 -17.85 9.68 -5.35
CA LYS A 22 -17.88 10.95 -4.61
C LYS A 22 -19.04 10.91 -3.60
N GLU A 23 -18.77 11.31 -2.35
CA GLU A 23 -19.75 11.39 -1.25
C GLU A 23 -20.30 10.05 -0.74
N ARG A 24 -19.79 8.91 -1.21
CA ARG A 24 -20.11 7.58 -0.65
C ARG A 24 -18.94 7.01 0.14
N GLU A 25 -19.25 6.21 1.14
CA GLU A 25 -18.27 5.33 1.75
C GLU A 25 -17.91 4.23 0.75
N GLY A 26 -16.60 4.03 0.54
CA GLY A 26 -16.09 2.94 -0.29
C GLY A 26 -16.11 1.61 0.47
N GLN A 27 -15.91 0.52 -0.26
CA GLN A 27 -15.63 -0.77 0.36
C GLN A 27 -14.30 -0.71 1.12
N LYS A 28 -14.19 -1.50 2.19
CA LYS A 28 -13.12 -1.37 3.21
C LYS A 28 -11.92 -2.30 3.01
N PHE A 29 -12.06 -3.35 2.19
CA PHE A 29 -11.09 -4.44 2.03
C PHE A 29 -10.87 -4.76 0.56
N GLY A 30 -9.87 -5.58 0.21
CA GLY A 30 -9.45 -5.77 -1.18
C GLY A 30 -8.35 -4.78 -1.54
N GLU A 31 -7.35 -4.71 -0.67
CA GLU A 31 -6.18 -3.82 -0.84
C GLU A 31 -5.16 -4.50 -1.76
N GLN A 32 -4.66 -3.78 -2.77
CA GLN A 32 -3.74 -4.33 -3.77
C GLN A 32 -2.35 -3.67 -3.74
N PRO A 33 -1.27 -4.43 -4.03
CA PRO A 33 0.10 -3.91 -4.09
C PRO A 33 0.29 -2.71 -5.01
N ILE A 34 -0.43 -2.62 -6.12
CA ILE A 34 -0.32 -1.53 -7.10
C ILE A 34 -0.69 -0.16 -6.53
N ASP A 35 -1.79 -0.09 -5.77
CA ASP A 35 -2.23 1.16 -5.14
C ASP A 35 -1.27 1.61 -4.03
N VAL A 36 -0.75 0.64 -3.28
CA VAL A 36 0.24 0.90 -2.21
C VAL A 36 1.55 1.40 -2.82
N ALA A 37 2.06 0.73 -3.85
CA ALA A 37 3.29 1.13 -4.54
C ALA A 37 3.15 2.52 -5.17
N GLY A 38 2.04 2.80 -5.86
CA GLY A 38 1.75 4.12 -6.41
C GLY A 38 1.72 5.21 -5.32
N THR A 39 1.16 4.90 -4.16
CA THR A 39 1.12 5.82 -3.02
C THR A 39 2.52 6.08 -2.45
N VAL A 40 3.37 5.06 -2.31
CA VAL A 40 4.77 5.22 -1.87
C VAL A 40 5.54 6.14 -2.82
N ILE A 41 5.44 5.93 -4.13
CA ILE A 41 6.13 6.73 -5.16
C ILE A 41 5.62 8.19 -5.14
N ALA A 42 4.30 8.38 -5.02
CA ALA A 42 3.72 9.71 -4.94
C ALA A 42 4.19 10.48 -3.69
N LEU A 43 4.24 9.81 -2.54
CA LEU A 43 4.70 10.42 -1.28
C LEU A 43 6.19 10.75 -1.31
N HIS A 44 7.03 9.88 -1.90
CA HIS A 44 8.43 10.20 -2.18
C HIS A 44 8.53 11.48 -3.02
N THR A 45 7.74 11.55 -4.11
CA THR A 45 7.73 12.72 -5.01
C THR A 45 7.28 13.99 -4.28
N PHE A 46 6.27 13.90 -3.42
CA PHE A 46 5.83 15.04 -2.62
C PHE A 46 6.90 15.48 -1.62
N TYR A 47 7.58 14.54 -0.97
CA TYR A 47 8.69 14.88 -0.09
C TYR A 47 9.84 15.56 -0.85
N THR A 48 10.22 15.05 -2.03
CA THR A 48 11.34 15.62 -2.79
C THR A 48 11.06 17.04 -3.27
N VAL A 49 9.80 17.35 -3.62
CA VAL A 49 9.36 18.67 -4.09
C VAL A 49 9.11 19.64 -2.94
N PHE A 50 8.34 19.24 -1.93
CA PHE A 50 7.85 20.14 -0.88
C PHE A 50 8.71 20.15 0.39
N LYS A 51 9.53 19.12 0.61
CA LYS A 51 10.38 18.95 1.81
C LYS A 51 9.61 18.92 3.14
N ASP A 52 8.32 18.57 3.09
CA ASP A 52 7.50 18.33 4.28
C ASP A 52 7.69 16.89 4.79
N GLU A 53 8.26 16.76 5.98
CA GLU A 53 8.53 15.50 6.68
C GLU A 53 7.26 14.65 6.91
N ALA A 54 6.06 15.26 6.90
CA ALA A 54 4.81 14.53 6.97
C ALA A 54 4.63 13.56 5.78
N TYR A 55 5.13 13.93 4.58
CA TYR A 55 5.10 13.03 3.43
C TYR A 55 6.06 11.87 3.58
N LEU A 56 7.27 12.11 4.10
CA LEU A 56 8.24 11.05 4.37
C LEU A 56 7.73 10.07 5.43
N ALA A 57 7.07 10.57 6.49
CA ALA A 57 6.44 9.72 7.50
C ALA A 57 5.34 8.84 6.88
N LYS A 58 4.45 9.42 6.08
CA LYS A 58 3.39 8.66 5.37
C LYS A 58 3.96 7.67 4.38
N GLN A 59 5.05 8.01 3.70
CA GLN A 59 5.73 7.11 2.75
C GLN A 59 6.19 5.85 3.47
N LYS A 60 6.85 6.00 4.63
CA LYS A 60 7.28 4.87 5.48
C LYS A 60 6.09 4.04 5.94
N THR A 61 5.01 4.68 6.39
CA THR A 61 3.77 4.00 6.78
C THR A 61 3.20 3.18 5.62
N ALA A 62 3.12 3.76 4.42
CA ALA A 62 2.60 3.08 3.24
C ALA A 62 3.49 1.88 2.86
N PHE A 63 4.81 2.06 2.86
CA PHE A 63 5.74 0.96 2.54
C PHE A 63 5.64 -0.18 3.55
N ASN A 64 5.47 0.12 4.84
CA ASN A 64 5.32 -0.88 5.89
C ASN A 64 4.09 -1.79 5.71
N TRP A 65 3.12 -1.42 4.88
CA TRP A 65 2.03 -2.32 4.49
C TRP A 65 2.54 -3.64 3.92
N PHE A 66 3.58 -3.60 3.10
CA PHE A 66 4.23 -4.81 2.55
C PHE A 66 4.85 -5.69 3.63
N LEU A 67 5.23 -5.08 4.76
CA LEU A 67 5.92 -5.71 5.89
C LEU A 67 4.96 -6.12 7.02
N GLY A 68 3.65 -6.00 6.82
CA GLY A 68 2.64 -6.40 7.80
C GLY A 68 1.94 -5.27 8.55
N ASN A 69 2.22 -3.99 8.24
CA ASN A 69 1.43 -2.89 8.76
C ASN A 69 0.12 -2.69 7.97
N ASN A 70 -0.72 -3.71 8.03
CA ASN A 70 -2.02 -3.80 7.36
C ASN A 70 -3.08 -4.41 8.31
N HIS A 71 -4.34 -4.47 7.89
CA HIS A 71 -5.43 -4.88 8.78
C HIS A 71 -5.39 -6.34 9.22
N LEU A 72 -4.67 -7.21 8.53
CA LEU A 72 -4.48 -8.61 8.93
C LEU A 72 -3.19 -8.85 9.72
N HIS A 73 -2.34 -7.83 9.86
CA HIS A 73 -0.99 -7.97 10.42
C HIS A 73 -0.14 -9.03 9.71
N GLN A 74 -0.28 -9.15 8.39
CA GLN A 74 0.35 -10.20 7.59
C GLN A 74 1.40 -9.64 6.63
N ILE A 75 2.56 -10.29 6.55
CA ILE A 75 3.60 -9.93 5.60
C ILE A 75 3.13 -10.22 4.16
N ILE A 76 3.22 -9.22 3.27
CA ILE A 76 2.84 -9.34 1.86
C ILE A 76 4.05 -9.73 1.01
N TYR A 77 5.20 -9.09 1.25
CA TYR A 77 6.45 -9.43 0.58
C TYR A 77 7.30 -10.36 1.45
N ASN A 78 7.62 -11.55 0.93
CA ASN A 78 8.46 -12.51 1.60
C ASN A 78 9.93 -12.36 1.15
N PRO A 79 10.83 -11.82 1.98
CA PRO A 79 12.24 -11.60 1.60
C PRO A 79 13.02 -12.91 1.40
N ALA A 80 12.58 -14.04 1.95
CA ALA A 80 13.27 -15.32 1.79
C ALA A 80 13.04 -15.94 0.41
N THR A 81 11.90 -15.64 -0.22
CA THR A 81 11.54 -16.18 -1.55
C THR A 81 11.56 -15.13 -2.65
N GLY A 82 11.52 -13.84 -2.29
CA GLY A 82 11.29 -12.74 -3.21
C GLY A 82 9.85 -12.63 -3.72
N GLY A 83 8.94 -13.49 -3.24
CA GLY A 83 7.53 -13.50 -3.61
C GLY A 83 6.74 -12.38 -2.93
N CYS A 84 5.71 -11.90 -3.61
CA CYS A 84 4.80 -10.86 -3.09
C CYS A 84 3.35 -11.30 -3.32
N TYR A 85 2.57 -11.36 -2.25
CA TYR A 85 1.16 -11.74 -2.33
C TYR A 85 0.32 -10.67 -3.02
N ASP A 86 -0.72 -11.12 -3.73
CA ASP A 86 -1.47 -10.32 -4.71
C ASP A 86 -2.58 -9.44 -4.11
N GLY A 87 -2.69 -9.39 -2.78
CA GLY A 87 -3.60 -8.49 -2.09
C GLY A 87 -4.06 -9.00 -0.74
N LEU A 88 -4.83 -8.15 -0.07
CA LEU A 88 -5.48 -8.45 1.21
C LEU A 88 -6.99 -8.34 1.08
N GLU A 89 -7.66 -9.46 1.31
CA GLU A 89 -9.11 -9.54 1.45
C GLU A 89 -9.51 -9.19 2.88
N GLU A 90 -10.80 -9.24 3.20
CA GLU A 90 -11.32 -8.93 4.53
C GLU A 90 -10.68 -9.80 5.63
N ASN A 91 -10.59 -11.11 5.41
CA ASN A 91 -10.18 -12.10 6.41
C ASN A 91 -8.96 -12.93 6.00
N ASN A 92 -8.44 -12.75 4.79
CA ASN A 92 -7.37 -13.58 4.25
C ASN A 92 -6.46 -12.80 3.29
N ILE A 93 -5.25 -13.31 3.09
CA ILE A 93 -4.34 -12.87 2.05
C ILE A 93 -4.74 -13.56 0.73
N ASN A 94 -4.63 -12.87 -0.40
CA ASN A 94 -4.63 -13.51 -1.70
C ASN A 94 -3.24 -14.13 -1.94
N LEU A 95 -3.17 -15.47 -1.91
CA LEU A 95 -1.91 -16.22 -1.97
C LEU A 95 -1.23 -16.22 -3.34
N ASN A 96 -1.86 -15.66 -4.38
CA ASN A 96 -1.23 -15.50 -5.68
C ASN A 96 0.04 -14.65 -5.54
N GLN A 97 1.09 -14.98 -6.30
CA GLN A 97 2.36 -14.26 -6.31
C GLN A 97 2.75 -13.89 -7.74
N GLY A 98 1.84 -13.18 -8.41
CA GLY A 98 2.05 -12.72 -9.78
C GLY A 98 3.22 -11.74 -9.90
N ALA A 99 3.74 -11.59 -11.13
CA ALA A 99 4.85 -10.68 -11.41
C ALA A 99 4.52 -9.22 -11.07
N GLU A 100 3.27 -8.78 -11.25
CA GLU A 100 2.81 -7.44 -10.89
C GLU A 100 3.10 -7.11 -9.43
N SER A 101 2.67 -7.97 -8.52
CA SER A 101 2.80 -7.74 -7.07
C SER A 101 4.27 -7.72 -6.63
N ALA A 102 5.11 -8.56 -7.23
CA ALA A 102 6.56 -8.52 -7.00
C ALA A 102 7.18 -7.21 -7.52
N VAL A 103 6.83 -6.77 -8.72
CA VAL A 103 7.30 -5.51 -9.31
C VAL A 103 6.82 -4.31 -8.48
N CYS A 104 5.58 -4.31 -7.97
CA CYS A 104 5.05 -3.27 -7.10
C CYS A 104 5.90 -3.10 -5.85
N TYR A 105 6.25 -4.20 -5.17
CA TYR A 105 7.14 -4.14 -4.02
C TYR A 105 8.52 -3.57 -4.40
N LEU A 106 9.13 -4.05 -5.47
CA LEU A 106 10.48 -3.65 -5.88
C LEU A 106 10.53 -2.15 -6.22
N ILE A 107 9.56 -1.64 -6.98
CA ILE A 107 9.49 -0.21 -7.32
C ILE A 107 9.23 0.62 -6.06
N ALA A 108 8.33 0.18 -5.18
CA ALA A 108 8.10 0.85 -3.91
C ALA A 108 9.38 0.90 -3.04
N ARG A 109 10.16 -0.18 -3.02
CA ARG A 109 11.42 -0.26 -2.28
C ARG A 109 12.48 0.67 -2.84
N LEU A 110 12.58 0.82 -4.17
CA LEU A 110 13.48 1.76 -4.82
C LEU A 110 13.14 3.22 -4.47
N ALA A 111 11.86 3.54 -4.29
CA ALA A 111 11.43 4.88 -3.88
C ALA A 111 11.75 5.20 -2.41
N MET A 112 12.14 4.21 -1.60
CA MET A 112 12.54 4.41 -0.20
C MET A 112 13.99 4.86 -0.03
N ASP A 113 14.79 4.79 -1.09
CA ASP A 113 16.18 5.27 -1.12
C ASP A 113 16.24 6.75 -1.56
#